data_AF-A0A2K6BST8-F1
#
_entry.id   AF-A0A2K6BST8-F1
#
_cell.length_a   1.000
_cell.length_b   1.000
_cell.length_c   1.000
_cell.angle_alpha   90.00
_cell.angle_beta   90.00
_cell.angle_gamma   90.00
#
_symmetry.space_group_name_H-M   'P 1'
#
loop_
_entity.id
_entity.type
_entity.pdbx_description
1 polymer ?
#
loop_
_entity_poly.entity_id
_entity_poly.type
_entity_poly.pdbx_seq_one_letter_code
_entity_poly.pdbx_strand_id
1 'polypeptide(L)'
;MSETLSNIVSKNMTNDKNSLESMNISSSSSAEENPKKQAKKPKERGPDPSANPFHLSGDVDFFLLRDQERNKALSERQQQKTMRVHEKMTYSSKVLAKHTSLRRQLQLEDKQEDLEARTEADHLRAFRDYNTWKLTLTKAEKNVEPENMSGYLKQKRQMFLLQYTLDCKRREIQRLETLATKEEARLQQAEKSLAKDAALFDEFLRENDCSSVQAMKAAEKETKAKIEKILEIRDLTTQIVNIKSEISRFEDTLQHYKVYKDFLYKLSPKEWLEEQEKKHLFLKNAKEISEASKDGSVNSTPGDKGPGIKGKASSVWAKEGQGTKKPWRFLRLGRSLSYLSSPQQGSQPSESSGGNSRGSNSPIPLTQEDTDSDGEEPQLYFTEPQQLLDVFRELEEQNLSLIQNRQEMEETLEELSRTLKHTQIRMDREVNQLKQWVSTMMMSITKEEDTAAELELKARVFHFGEYKGDQQDKLLESLNWKVLDVYRNCVGTQQEANLGTVQMLTIIEHQLDELLENLERVPQVKIEQAERAKEKERRIRLREEKLQMQKILQEERLQRARARAQAEIKKKRGRTLVCRSQPPVHRIKQESEHTLMDKEKEELLFFFT
;
A
#
# COMPACT_ATOMS: atom_id res chain seq x y z
N MET A 1 -46.99 34.67 -2.69
CA MET A 1 -48.36 34.46 -2.16
C MET A 1 -48.22 34.02 -0.71
N SER A 2 -48.99 34.63 0.20
CA SER A 2 -49.67 34.07 1.38
C SER A 2 -48.99 32.97 2.24
N GLU A 3 -48.67 33.17 3.54
CA GLU A 3 -49.55 33.22 4.76
C GLU A 3 -49.85 31.80 5.35
N THR A 4 -50.10 31.49 6.64
CA THR A 4 -50.12 32.12 8.01
C THR A 4 -50.17 30.93 9.05
N LEU A 5 -50.06 30.97 10.40
CA LEU A 5 -49.75 31.94 11.49
C LEU A 5 -49.44 31.20 12.83
N SER A 6 -48.92 31.92 13.85
CA SER A 6 -49.07 31.69 15.32
C SER A 6 -48.43 30.48 16.04
N ASN A 7 -48.19 30.45 17.39
CA ASN A 7 -47.86 31.41 18.48
C ASN A 7 -47.68 30.63 19.84
N ILE A 8 -47.43 31.31 20.99
CA ILE A 8 -47.58 30.89 22.43
C ILE A 8 -46.33 30.16 23.04
N VAL A 9 -45.46 30.76 23.90
CA VAL A 9 -45.57 31.27 25.32
C VAL A 9 -45.19 30.16 26.36
N SER A 10 -44.44 30.33 27.48
CA SER A 10 -44.21 31.42 28.50
C SER A 10 -42.75 31.36 29.07
N LYS A 11 -42.09 32.47 29.51
CA LYS A 11 -41.97 33.05 30.91
C LYS A 11 -41.42 32.10 32.00
N ASN A 12 -40.59 32.51 33.00
CA ASN A 12 -40.32 33.84 33.60
C ASN A 12 -38.89 33.97 34.22
N MET A 13 -38.48 35.18 34.64
CA MET A 13 -37.32 35.47 35.53
C MET A 13 -37.65 36.55 36.57
N THR A 14 -37.04 36.52 37.79
CA THR A 14 -36.74 37.61 38.78
C THR A 14 -36.13 36.97 40.06
N ASN A 15 -35.17 37.51 40.82
CA ASN A 15 -35.10 38.74 41.65
C ASN A 15 -36.13 38.75 42.82
N ASP A 16 -35.86 39.25 44.05
CA ASP A 16 -34.72 40.03 44.60
C ASP A 16 -34.64 40.03 46.16
N LYS A 17 -33.50 40.45 46.74
CA LYS A 17 -33.23 41.14 48.05
C LYS A 17 -33.77 40.70 49.45
N ASN A 18 -32.83 40.79 50.42
CA ASN A 18 -32.90 41.30 51.82
C ASN A 18 -33.92 40.76 52.87
N SER A 19 -33.45 40.35 54.05
CA SER A 19 -33.41 41.20 55.28
C SER A 19 -32.98 40.47 56.58
N LEU A 20 -32.63 41.28 57.59
CA LEU A 20 -32.04 41.08 58.93
C LEU A 20 -32.77 40.19 59.98
N GLU A 21 -32.01 39.81 61.02
CA GLU A 21 -32.41 39.60 62.44
C GLU A 21 -33.36 38.42 62.82
N SER A 22 -33.34 37.85 64.05
CA SER A 22 -32.33 37.79 65.14
C SER A 22 -32.67 36.69 66.18
N MET A 23 -31.71 36.33 67.05
CA MET A 23 -31.87 35.50 68.28
C MET A 23 -32.25 34.01 68.05
N ASN A 24 -32.02 33.04 68.97
CA ASN A 24 -31.93 33.14 70.44
C ASN A 24 -31.12 32.00 71.14
N ILE A 25 -30.60 32.27 72.35
CA ILE A 25 -30.30 31.34 73.50
C ILE A 25 -29.03 30.41 73.49
N SER A 26 -28.10 30.76 74.38
CA SER A 26 -27.23 29.94 75.29
C SER A 26 -26.15 28.93 74.84
N SER A 27 -24.90 29.42 74.87
CA SER A 27 -23.86 29.14 75.91
C SER A 27 -23.39 27.72 76.31
N SER A 28 -22.09 27.49 76.05
CA SER A 28 -21.07 26.78 76.87
C SER A 28 -21.13 25.22 77.01
N SER A 29 -20.02 24.50 77.29
CA SER A 29 -18.62 24.89 77.57
C SER A 29 -17.56 23.83 77.15
N SER A 30 -16.37 24.30 76.77
CA SER A 30 -15.02 23.73 77.05
C SER A 30 -14.62 22.28 76.68
N ALA A 31 -13.50 22.17 75.95
CA ALA A 31 -12.45 21.13 76.01
C ALA A 31 -12.81 19.66 75.64
N GLU A 32 -11.89 18.83 75.12
CA GLU A 32 -10.64 19.02 74.36
C GLU A 32 -10.29 17.68 73.70
N GLU A 33 -9.93 17.62 72.41
CA GLU A 33 -9.06 16.54 71.89
C GLU A 33 -8.39 16.87 70.54
N ASN A 34 -7.26 16.22 70.28
CA ASN A 34 -6.38 16.33 69.11
C ASN A 34 -6.30 14.95 68.38
N PRO A 35 -5.53 14.75 67.31
CA PRO A 35 -5.27 15.58 66.12
C PRO A 35 -5.43 14.76 64.80
N LYS A 36 -5.38 15.40 63.60
CA LYS A 36 -4.56 14.90 62.45
C LYS A 36 -4.62 15.73 61.14
N LYS A 37 -3.45 15.72 60.46
CA LYS A 37 -3.21 15.86 59.00
C LYS A 37 -3.63 17.15 58.28
N GLN A 38 -2.63 17.91 57.85
CA GLN A 38 -2.50 18.32 56.44
C GLN A 38 -1.13 17.90 55.88
N ALA A 39 -0.92 18.03 54.57
CA ALA A 39 0.04 17.22 53.81
C ALA A 39 1.33 17.96 53.38
N LYS A 40 2.39 17.17 53.09
CA LYS A 40 3.63 17.64 52.47
C LYS A 40 3.48 17.84 50.96
N LYS A 41 4.11 18.88 50.41
CA LYS A 41 4.99 18.79 49.22
C LYS A 41 6.18 19.77 49.36
N PRO A 42 7.29 19.57 48.62
CA PRO A 42 8.63 19.91 49.10
C PRO A 42 9.21 21.23 48.57
N LYS A 43 10.37 21.61 49.13
CA LYS A 43 11.37 22.50 48.50
C LYS A 43 12.79 21.94 48.69
N GLU A 44 13.73 22.42 47.87
CA GLU A 44 15.06 21.81 47.70
C GLU A 44 16.06 22.04 48.85
N ARG A 45 17.14 21.25 48.82
CA ARG A 45 18.33 21.43 49.65
C ARG A 45 19.17 22.61 49.12
N GLY A 46 19.18 23.72 49.84
CA GLY A 46 20.19 24.79 49.68
C GLY A 46 21.54 24.42 50.34
N PRO A 47 22.61 25.18 50.05
CA PRO A 47 23.95 24.98 50.64
C PRO A 47 24.06 25.51 52.08
N ASP A 48 25.12 25.09 52.79
CA ASP A 48 25.38 25.48 54.18
C ASP A 48 25.60 27.00 54.36
N PRO A 49 25.06 27.60 55.45
CA PRO A 49 25.08 29.06 55.64
C PRO A 49 26.43 29.62 56.13
N SER A 50 27.37 28.77 56.56
CA SER A 50 28.64 29.17 57.19
C SER A 50 29.66 29.83 56.24
N ALA A 51 29.43 29.78 54.93
CA ALA A 51 30.33 30.33 53.91
C ALA A 51 30.05 31.80 53.52
N ASN A 52 29.05 32.47 54.11
CA ASN A 52 28.66 33.83 53.74
C ASN A 52 29.16 34.88 54.76
N PRO A 53 30.08 35.80 54.40
CA PRO A 53 30.58 36.84 55.29
C PRO A 53 29.55 37.93 55.66
N PHE A 54 28.33 37.87 55.12
CA PHE A 54 27.21 38.76 55.45
C PHE A 54 26.06 38.06 56.19
N HIS A 55 26.29 36.90 56.81
CA HIS A 55 25.27 36.22 57.61
C HIS A 55 25.10 36.90 58.99
N LEU A 56 23.89 37.39 59.28
CA LEU A 56 23.55 38.00 60.57
C LEU A 56 23.14 36.92 61.57
N SER A 57 23.72 36.97 62.78
CA SER A 57 23.37 36.07 63.89
C SER A 57 21.89 36.18 64.27
N GLY A 58 21.17 35.05 64.26
CA GLY A 58 19.72 35.02 64.45
C GLY A 58 19.19 35.36 65.85
N ASP A 59 20.08 35.62 66.81
CA ASP A 59 19.77 35.76 68.25
C ASP A 59 19.57 37.22 68.70
N VAL A 60 19.61 38.17 67.76
CA VAL A 60 19.15 39.56 67.98
C VAL A 60 18.23 39.94 66.83
N ASP A 61 16.92 40.05 67.10
CA ASP A 61 15.96 40.53 66.11
C ASP A 61 16.20 42.02 65.81
N PHE A 62 17.00 42.26 64.78
CA PHE A 62 17.38 43.59 64.31
C PHE A 62 16.17 44.45 63.93
N PHE A 63 15.06 43.84 63.48
CA PHE A 63 13.84 44.57 63.20
C PHE A 63 13.18 45.01 64.50
N LEU A 64 13.08 44.13 65.51
CA LEU A 64 12.55 44.49 66.83
C LEU A 64 13.33 45.63 67.48
N LEU A 65 14.67 45.59 67.43
CA LEU A 65 15.54 46.62 68.00
C LEU A 65 15.40 47.96 67.26
N ARG A 66 15.30 47.91 65.92
CA ARG A 66 15.10 49.10 65.06
C ARG A 66 13.70 49.68 65.17
N ASP A 67 12.71 48.87 65.47
CA ASP A 67 11.33 49.27 65.74
C ASP A 67 11.21 49.86 67.15
N GLN A 68 11.93 49.32 68.13
CA GLN A 68 12.06 49.93 69.46
C GLN A 68 12.75 51.30 69.39
N GLU A 69 13.83 51.44 68.60
CA GLU A 69 14.49 52.72 68.34
C GLU A 69 13.57 53.71 67.60
N ARG A 70 12.83 53.25 66.58
CA ARG A 70 11.82 54.07 65.88
C ARG A 70 10.70 54.53 66.81
N ASN A 71 10.20 53.65 67.67
CA ASN A 71 9.16 53.98 68.66
C ASN A 71 9.68 54.98 69.69
N LYS A 72 10.92 54.81 70.18
CA LYS A 72 11.58 55.79 71.05
C LYS A 72 11.74 57.16 70.38
N ALA A 73 12.15 57.20 69.12
CA ALA A 73 12.24 58.43 68.33
C ALA A 73 10.87 59.08 68.06
N LEU A 74 9.80 58.27 67.92
CA LEU A 74 8.42 58.77 67.82
C LEU A 74 7.94 59.37 69.15
N SER A 75 8.21 58.73 70.28
CA SER A 75 7.90 59.26 71.62
C SER A 75 8.68 60.54 71.92
N GLU A 76 9.98 60.59 71.63
CA GLU A 76 10.79 61.81 71.73
C GLU A 76 10.25 62.93 70.82
N ARG A 77 9.75 62.58 69.62
CA ARG A 77 9.11 63.54 68.70
C ARG A 77 7.74 64.01 69.20
N GLN A 78 6.96 63.16 69.89
CA GLN A 78 5.71 63.54 70.54
C GLN A 78 5.96 64.50 71.72
N GLN A 79 6.92 64.20 72.59
CA GLN A 79 7.35 65.13 73.66
C GLN A 79 7.87 66.45 73.06
N GLN A 80 8.65 66.40 71.98
CA GLN A 80 9.11 67.62 71.27
C GLN A 80 7.98 68.36 70.53
N LYS A 81 6.76 67.81 70.42
CA LYS A 81 5.57 68.58 69.99
C LYS A 81 4.93 69.34 71.15
N THR A 82 4.90 68.79 72.37
CA THR A 82 4.25 69.43 73.53
C THR A 82 5.10 70.50 74.21
N MET A 83 6.43 70.39 74.18
CA MET A 83 7.33 71.44 74.70
C MET A 83 7.22 72.75 73.89
N ARG A 84 7.46 73.89 74.54
CA ARG A 84 7.57 75.23 73.92
C ARG A 84 8.89 75.38 73.16
N VAL A 85 8.94 76.32 72.22
CA VAL A 85 10.08 76.44 71.28
C VAL A 85 11.41 76.71 71.99
N HIS A 86 11.43 77.56 73.03
CA HIS A 86 12.65 77.87 73.78
C HIS A 86 13.17 76.72 74.67
N GLU A 87 12.33 75.71 74.95
CA GLU A 87 12.70 74.52 75.73
C GLU A 87 13.34 73.44 74.84
N LYS A 88 13.26 73.57 73.52
CA LYS A 88 13.78 72.60 72.54
C LYS A 88 15.25 72.86 72.26
N MET A 89 16.12 72.20 73.01
CA MET A 89 17.57 72.25 72.77
C MET A 89 17.92 71.80 71.34
N THR A 90 18.76 72.59 70.66
CA THR A 90 19.34 72.24 69.36
C THR A 90 20.27 71.02 69.50
N TYR A 91 20.54 70.33 68.39
CA TYR A 91 21.36 69.10 68.39
C TYR A 91 22.74 69.30 69.05
N SER A 92 23.42 70.42 68.74
CA SER A 92 24.71 70.78 69.35
C SER A 92 24.59 70.91 70.89
N SER A 93 23.59 71.67 71.38
CA SER A 93 23.33 71.78 72.81
C SER A 93 22.96 70.45 73.47
N LYS A 94 22.24 69.54 72.78
CA LYS A 94 21.96 68.18 73.29
C LYS A 94 23.24 67.35 73.45
N VAL A 95 24.19 67.44 72.52
CA VAL A 95 25.50 66.74 72.63
C VAL A 95 26.34 67.34 73.76
N LEU A 96 26.43 68.67 73.85
CA LEU A 96 27.16 69.34 74.93
C LEU A 96 26.54 69.06 76.31
N ALA A 97 25.21 69.00 76.40
CA ALA A 97 24.50 68.62 77.62
C ALA A 97 24.77 67.17 78.03
N LYS A 98 24.91 66.22 77.08
CA LYS A 98 25.31 64.84 77.39
C LYS A 98 26.72 64.77 77.98
N HIS A 99 27.71 65.44 77.39
CA HIS A 99 29.06 65.54 77.97
C HIS A 99 29.06 66.25 79.34
N THR A 100 28.21 67.25 79.54
CA THR A 100 28.05 67.95 80.82
C THR A 100 27.38 67.06 81.88
N SER A 101 26.42 66.21 81.47
CA SER A 101 25.79 65.21 82.33
C SER A 101 26.78 64.14 82.74
N LEU A 102 27.57 63.61 81.80
CA LEU A 102 28.60 62.60 82.09
C LEU A 102 29.69 63.17 83.00
N ARG A 103 30.16 64.40 82.76
CA ARG A 103 31.10 65.09 83.65
C ARG A 103 30.51 65.32 85.05
N ARG A 104 29.21 65.62 85.17
CA ARG A 104 28.52 65.70 86.46
C ARG A 104 28.37 64.35 87.14
N GLN A 105 28.14 63.27 86.38
CA GLN A 105 28.03 61.93 86.92
C GLN A 105 29.37 61.47 87.50
N LEU A 106 30.46 61.62 86.75
CA LEU A 106 31.82 61.41 87.26
C LEU A 106 32.12 62.31 88.48
N GLN A 107 31.76 63.60 88.46
CA GLN A 107 31.90 64.48 89.63
C GLN A 107 30.92 64.20 90.81
N LEU A 108 29.98 63.26 90.65
CA LEU A 108 29.16 62.74 91.74
C LEU A 108 29.71 61.40 92.23
N GLU A 109 30.30 60.61 91.34
CA GLU A 109 31.04 59.37 91.60
C GLU A 109 32.33 59.69 92.38
N ASP A 110 33.18 60.61 91.89
CA ASP A 110 34.33 61.19 92.61
C ASP A 110 33.93 61.64 94.02
N LYS A 111 32.78 62.31 94.16
CA LYS A 111 32.28 62.83 95.45
C LYS A 111 31.67 61.76 96.33
N GLN A 112 31.21 60.66 95.75
CA GLN A 112 30.69 59.53 96.49
C GLN A 112 31.86 58.69 97.01
N GLU A 113 32.91 58.46 96.22
CA GLU A 113 34.18 57.88 96.72
C GLU A 113 34.81 58.77 97.81
N ASP A 114 34.84 60.09 97.61
CA ASP A 114 35.32 61.07 98.58
C ASP A 114 34.41 61.15 99.84
N LEU A 115 33.13 60.77 99.75
CA LEU A 115 32.21 60.61 100.89
C LEU A 115 32.38 59.25 101.58
N GLU A 116 32.56 58.16 100.85
CA GLU A 116 32.76 56.81 101.36
C GLU A 116 34.11 56.70 102.07
N ALA A 117 35.18 57.26 101.50
CA ALA A 117 36.47 57.41 102.16
C ALA A 117 36.38 58.29 103.43
N ARG A 118 35.50 59.31 103.46
CA ARG A 118 35.25 60.10 104.68
C ARG A 118 34.44 59.34 105.72
N THR A 119 33.40 58.61 105.34
CA THR A 119 32.63 57.80 106.30
C THR A 119 33.46 56.63 106.84
N GLU A 120 34.35 56.03 106.04
CA GLU A 120 35.30 55.03 106.52
C GLU A 120 36.37 55.66 107.42
N ALA A 121 36.94 56.81 107.06
CA ALA A 121 37.86 57.55 107.93
C ALA A 121 37.21 57.99 109.25
N ASP A 122 35.95 58.40 109.23
CA ASP A 122 35.18 58.76 110.43
C ASP A 122 34.70 57.52 111.22
N HIS A 123 34.47 56.37 110.57
CA HIS A 123 34.24 55.10 111.27
C HIS A 123 35.52 54.60 111.96
N LEU A 124 36.68 54.77 111.33
CA LEU A 124 38.00 54.52 111.93
C LEU A 124 38.32 55.54 113.04
N ARG A 125 37.91 56.80 112.90
CA ARG A 125 38.00 57.82 113.96
C ARG A 125 37.11 57.46 115.14
N ALA A 126 35.83 57.17 114.89
CA ALA A 126 34.87 56.73 115.90
C ALA A 126 35.33 55.45 116.61
N PHE A 127 35.99 54.51 115.91
CA PHE A 127 36.60 53.33 116.55
C PHE A 127 37.83 53.68 117.40
N ARG A 128 38.65 54.65 116.97
CA ARG A 128 39.81 55.15 117.74
C ARG A 128 39.36 55.92 118.99
N ASP A 129 38.33 56.75 118.86
CA ASP A 129 37.65 57.43 119.95
C ASP A 129 36.94 56.42 120.88
N TYR A 130 36.32 55.36 120.31
CA TYR A 130 35.71 54.25 121.06
C TYR A 130 36.75 53.49 121.92
N ASN A 131 37.96 53.30 121.43
CA ASN A 131 39.03 52.72 122.25
C ASN A 131 39.59 53.77 123.24
N THR A 132 39.56 55.06 122.90
CA THR A 132 40.03 56.14 123.77
C THR A 132 39.12 56.33 124.99
N TRP A 133 37.80 56.53 124.86
CA TRP A 133 36.91 56.66 126.04
C TRP A 133 36.94 55.41 126.92
N LYS A 134 37.09 54.21 126.32
CA LYS A 134 37.24 52.95 127.06
C LYS A 134 38.52 52.93 127.91
N LEU A 135 39.61 53.51 127.39
CA LEU A 135 40.84 53.75 128.17
C LEU A 135 40.68 54.87 129.21
N THR A 136 39.89 55.92 128.95
CA THR A 136 39.65 56.99 129.93
C THR A 136 38.77 56.51 131.08
N LEU A 137 37.72 55.74 130.79
CA LEU A 137 36.80 55.17 131.77
C LEU A 137 37.52 54.22 132.72
N THR A 138 38.28 53.26 132.19
CA THR A 138 39.07 52.30 132.98
C THR A 138 40.26 52.94 133.73
N LYS A 139 40.60 54.20 133.43
CA LYS A 139 41.50 55.03 134.24
C LYS A 139 40.73 55.83 135.31
N ALA A 140 39.53 56.32 135.00
CA ALA A 140 38.69 57.08 135.93
C ALA A 140 38.14 56.21 137.08
N GLU A 141 37.83 54.93 136.82
CA GLU A 141 37.39 53.95 137.83
C GLU A 141 38.39 53.74 138.99
N LYS A 142 39.63 54.24 138.88
CA LYS A 142 40.62 54.18 139.97
C LYS A 142 40.46 55.28 141.03
N ASN A 143 39.67 56.32 140.75
CA ASN A 143 39.43 57.44 141.65
C ASN A 143 37.94 57.52 142.05
N VAL A 144 37.46 56.49 142.75
CA VAL A 144 36.06 56.40 143.22
C VAL A 144 36.03 56.50 144.75
N GLU A 145 35.58 57.67 145.23
CA GLU A 145 35.11 57.87 146.61
C GLU A 145 34.05 56.80 146.96
N PRO A 146 33.97 56.33 148.22
CA PRO A 146 33.06 55.23 148.58
C PRO A 146 31.59 55.60 148.35
N GLU A 147 30.98 55.01 147.32
CA GLU A 147 29.58 55.30 146.95
C GLU A 147 28.62 55.02 148.11
N ASN A 148 27.74 55.99 148.37
CA ASN A 148 26.59 55.82 149.26
C ASN A 148 25.79 54.58 148.83
N MET A 149 25.45 53.68 149.77
CA MET A 149 25.07 52.29 149.49
C MET A 149 23.89 52.11 148.51
N SER A 150 22.98 53.09 148.43
CA SER A 150 21.90 53.13 147.43
C SER A 150 22.43 53.24 145.98
N GLY A 151 23.49 54.04 145.77
CA GLY A 151 24.20 54.18 144.50
C GLY A 151 24.86 52.87 144.07
N TYR A 152 25.63 52.25 144.96
CA TYR A 152 26.23 50.93 144.73
C TYR A 152 25.19 49.86 144.36
N LEU A 153 24.07 49.81 145.08
CA LEU A 153 22.96 48.89 144.77
C LEU A 153 22.32 49.20 143.40
N LYS A 154 22.22 50.47 143.00
CA LYS A 154 21.74 50.88 141.67
C LYS A 154 22.74 50.50 140.57
N GLN A 155 24.04 50.75 140.76
CA GLN A 155 25.09 50.30 139.84
C GLN A 155 25.06 48.78 139.67
N LYS A 156 25.02 48.00 140.75
CA LYS A 156 24.97 46.53 140.66
C LYS A 156 23.71 46.05 139.95
N ARG A 157 22.53 46.65 140.19
CA ARG A 157 21.30 46.35 139.42
C ARG A 157 21.46 46.66 137.92
N GLN A 158 22.06 47.79 137.57
CA GLN A 158 22.32 48.17 136.18
C GLN A 158 23.34 47.23 135.51
N MET A 159 24.39 46.83 136.24
CA MET A 159 25.39 45.85 135.81
C MET A 159 24.74 44.49 135.53
N PHE A 160 23.91 43.99 136.45
CA PHE A 160 23.17 42.73 136.25
C PHE A 160 22.16 42.81 135.11
N LEU A 161 21.47 43.95 134.92
CA LEU A 161 20.56 44.14 133.79
C LEU A 161 21.29 44.18 132.45
N LEU A 162 22.45 44.84 132.38
CA LEU A 162 23.29 44.85 131.19
C LEU A 162 23.86 43.47 130.90
N GLN A 163 24.37 42.76 131.91
CA GLN A 163 24.85 41.38 131.80
C GLN A 163 23.74 40.44 131.31
N TYR A 164 22.54 40.49 131.90
CA TYR A 164 21.37 39.74 131.45
C TYR A 164 21.01 40.06 129.98
N THR A 165 21.05 41.34 129.60
CA THR A 165 20.76 41.77 128.22
C THR A 165 21.81 41.24 127.24
N LEU A 166 23.10 41.29 127.60
CA LEU A 166 24.20 40.73 126.81
C LEU A 166 24.06 39.21 126.69
N ASP A 167 23.73 38.49 127.76
CA ASP A 167 23.58 37.04 127.73
C ASP A 167 22.28 36.58 127.05
N CYS A 168 21.22 37.41 127.03
CA CYS A 168 20.08 37.24 126.12
C CYS A 168 20.49 37.43 124.66
N LYS A 169 21.24 38.49 124.32
CA LYS A 169 21.71 38.74 122.95
C LYS A 169 22.70 37.68 122.46
N ARG A 170 23.61 37.20 123.31
CA ARG A 170 24.52 36.07 123.02
C ARG A 170 23.76 34.79 122.71
N ARG A 171 22.73 34.45 123.51
CA ARG A 171 21.88 33.28 123.25
C ARG A 171 21.09 33.41 121.95
N GLU A 172 20.62 34.62 121.61
CA GLU A 172 19.92 34.84 120.33
C GLU A 172 20.88 34.80 119.14
N ILE A 173 22.10 35.32 119.27
CA ILE A 173 23.16 35.19 118.25
C ILE A 173 23.48 33.70 118.03
N GLN A 174 23.71 32.92 119.10
CA GLN A 174 23.93 31.47 119.01
C GLN A 174 22.74 30.71 118.41
N ARG A 175 21.50 31.14 118.68
CA ARG A 175 20.28 30.60 118.04
C ARG A 175 20.28 30.87 116.53
N LEU A 176 20.68 32.07 116.11
CA LEU A 176 20.75 32.45 114.69
C LEU A 176 21.93 31.76 113.98
N GLU A 177 23.10 31.66 114.61
CA GLU A 177 24.26 30.90 114.12
C GLU A 177 23.91 29.41 113.90
N THR A 178 23.23 28.78 114.88
CA THR A 178 22.77 27.39 114.79
C THR A 178 21.53 27.18 113.89
N LEU A 179 20.98 28.25 113.30
CA LEU A 179 19.97 28.21 112.25
C LEU A 179 20.61 28.45 110.88
N ALA A 180 21.48 29.46 110.76
CA ALA A 180 22.24 29.76 109.56
C ALA A 180 23.10 28.56 109.12
N THR A 181 23.85 27.94 110.04
CA THR A 181 24.65 26.73 109.74
C THR A 181 23.81 25.53 109.30
N LYS A 182 22.53 25.43 109.72
CA LYS A 182 21.63 24.35 109.27
C LYS A 182 21.09 24.61 107.87
N GLU A 183 20.65 25.82 107.57
CA GLU A 183 20.21 26.17 106.22
C GLU A 183 21.39 26.20 105.24
N GLU A 184 22.60 26.60 105.67
CA GLU A 184 23.81 26.49 104.85
C GLU A 184 24.15 25.01 104.56
N ALA A 185 24.15 24.13 105.55
CA ALA A 185 24.36 22.69 105.34
C ALA A 185 23.30 22.09 104.39
N ARG A 186 22.04 22.56 104.48
CA ARG A 186 20.94 22.18 103.58
C ARG A 186 21.14 22.69 102.15
N LEU A 187 21.59 23.94 101.98
CA LEU A 187 21.93 24.52 100.68
C LEU A 187 23.12 23.80 100.04
N GLN A 188 24.18 23.55 100.80
CA GLN A 188 25.32 22.74 100.34
C GLN A 188 24.89 21.31 99.97
N GLN A 189 23.90 20.73 100.65
CA GLN A 189 23.35 19.42 100.26
C GLN A 189 22.56 19.51 98.94
N ALA A 190 21.75 20.55 98.77
CA ALA A 190 20.97 20.79 97.55
C ALA A 190 21.88 21.06 96.32
N GLU A 191 22.94 21.84 96.50
CA GLU A 191 24.00 22.07 95.52
C GLU A 191 24.70 20.76 95.14
N LYS A 192 25.06 19.92 96.14
CA LYS A 192 25.67 18.60 95.91
C LYS A 192 24.74 17.57 95.27
N SER A 193 23.41 17.74 95.32
CA SER A 193 22.49 16.99 94.45
C SER A 193 22.46 17.56 93.04
N LEU A 194 22.26 18.88 92.88
CA LEU A 194 22.17 19.51 91.56
C LEU A 194 23.43 19.31 90.71
N ALA A 195 24.63 19.33 91.32
CA ALA A 195 25.88 19.04 90.65
C ALA A 195 26.04 17.57 90.21
N LYS A 196 25.41 16.62 90.93
CA LYS A 196 25.35 15.21 90.51
C LYS A 196 24.35 15.02 89.39
N ASP A 197 23.17 15.64 89.50
CA ASP A 197 22.13 15.56 88.49
C ASP A 197 22.63 16.15 87.17
N ALA A 198 23.34 17.29 87.20
CA ALA A 198 24.01 17.87 86.04
C ALA A 198 25.04 16.91 85.42
N ALA A 199 25.92 16.29 86.22
CA ALA A 199 26.89 15.31 85.71
C ALA A 199 26.22 14.07 85.09
N LEU A 200 25.08 13.63 85.62
CA LEU A 200 24.28 12.54 85.06
C LEU A 200 23.58 12.96 83.75
N PHE A 201 23.13 14.21 83.63
CA PHE A 201 22.62 14.76 82.37
C PHE A 201 23.71 14.87 81.30
N ASP A 202 24.91 15.33 81.65
CA ASP A 202 26.05 15.39 80.72
C ASP A 202 26.48 13.98 80.25
N GLU A 203 26.48 12.99 81.16
CA GLU A 203 26.74 11.59 80.79
C GLU A 203 25.64 11.02 79.89
N PHE A 204 24.36 11.29 80.18
CA PHE A 204 23.22 10.88 79.35
C PHE A 204 23.25 11.52 77.96
N LEU A 205 23.55 12.82 77.84
CA LEU A 205 23.70 13.50 76.55
C LEU A 205 24.83 12.88 75.73
N ARG A 206 26.00 12.68 76.35
CA ARG A 206 27.15 12.02 75.72
C ARG A 206 26.84 10.59 75.27
N GLU A 207 26.10 9.81 76.07
CA GLU A 207 25.65 8.47 75.68
C GLU A 207 24.64 8.53 74.53
N ASN A 208 23.69 9.48 74.55
CA ASN A 208 22.71 9.68 73.48
C ASN A 208 23.39 10.02 72.15
N ASP A 209 24.33 10.98 72.15
CA ASP A 209 25.12 11.34 70.97
C ASP A 209 25.97 10.17 70.48
N CYS A 210 26.62 9.44 71.38
CA CYS A 210 27.39 8.25 71.04
C CYS A 210 26.52 7.13 70.46
N SER A 211 25.30 6.94 70.97
CA SER A 211 24.32 5.97 70.47
C SER A 211 23.77 6.39 69.10
N SER A 212 23.41 7.66 68.93
CA SER A 212 22.97 8.27 67.67
C SER A 212 24.04 8.14 66.57
N VAL A 213 25.28 8.48 66.88
CA VAL A 213 26.43 8.33 65.96
C VAL A 213 26.73 6.87 65.65
N GLN A 214 26.55 5.94 66.60
CA GLN A 214 26.66 4.50 66.33
C GLN A 214 25.54 4.00 65.41
N ALA A 215 24.29 4.43 65.63
CA ALA A 215 23.16 4.09 64.77
C ALA A 215 23.34 4.63 63.34
N MET A 216 23.83 5.87 63.17
CA MET A 216 24.18 6.42 61.86
C MET A 216 25.30 5.62 61.19
N LYS A 217 26.39 5.29 61.92
CA LYS A 217 27.49 4.46 61.39
C LYS A 217 27.04 3.06 60.97
N ALA A 218 26.10 2.45 61.71
CA ALA A 218 25.49 1.18 61.33
C ALA A 218 24.65 1.32 60.04
N ALA A 219 23.79 2.34 59.95
CA ALA A 219 23.00 2.61 58.75
C ALA A 219 23.87 2.94 57.52
N GLU A 220 24.97 3.67 57.70
CA GLU A 220 25.97 3.89 56.65
C GLU A 220 26.64 2.59 56.18
N LYS A 221 26.97 1.69 57.11
CA LYS A 221 27.60 0.40 56.77
C LYS A 221 26.64 -0.49 55.98
N GLU A 222 25.38 -0.60 56.42
CA GLU A 222 24.35 -1.38 55.71
C GLU A 222 23.99 -0.77 54.35
N THR A 223 23.95 0.56 54.23
CA THR A 223 23.73 1.21 52.91
C THR A 223 24.92 1.05 51.96
N LYS A 224 26.17 1.07 52.45
CA LYS A 224 27.36 0.75 51.65
C LYS A 224 27.33 -0.71 51.18
N ALA A 225 27.09 -1.67 52.08
CA ALA A 225 26.94 -3.08 51.73
C ALA A 225 25.79 -3.34 50.73
N LYS A 226 24.65 -2.63 50.88
CA LYS A 226 23.55 -2.67 49.91
C LYS A 226 23.96 -2.14 48.53
N ILE A 227 24.74 -1.06 48.47
CA ILE A 227 25.24 -0.50 47.20
C ILE A 227 26.22 -1.48 46.53
N GLU A 228 27.14 -2.07 47.29
CA GLU A 228 28.05 -3.12 46.80
C GLU A 228 27.28 -4.30 46.19
N LYS A 229 26.22 -4.79 46.87
CA LYS A 229 25.35 -5.85 46.34
C LYS A 229 24.51 -5.43 45.15
N ILE A 230 24.10 -4.16 45.03
CA ILE A 230 23.45 -3.65 43.81
C ILE A 230 24.43 -3.60 42.63
N LEU A 231 25.72 -3.30 42.87
CA LEU A 231 26.74 -3.33 41.82
C LEU A 231 27.07 -4.77 41.38
N GLU A 232 27.22 -5.71 42.32
CA GLU A 232 27.39 -7.14 42.03
C GLU A 232 26.21 -7.72 41.22
N ILE A 233 24.97 -7.40 41.59
CA ILE A 233 23.76 -7.80 40.84
C ILE A 233 23.77 -7.21 39.42
N ARG A 234 24.20 -5.95 39.24
CA ARG A 234 24.28 -5.31 37.90
C ARG A 234 25.36 -5.95 37.02
N ASP A 235 26.52 -6.27 37.59
CA ASP A 235 27.59 -6.95 36.86
C ASP A 235 27.17 -8.36 36.43
N LEU A 236 26.62 -9.15 37.36
CA LEU A 236 26.04 -10.47 37.06
C LEU A 236 24.90 -10.39 36.03
N THR A 237 24.06 -9.34 36.06
CA THR A 237 23.02 -9.12 35.04
C THR A 237 23.64 -8.87 33.66
N THR A 238 24.70 -8.07 33.59
CA THR A 238 25.45 -7.84 32.33
C THR A 238 26.08 -9.15 31.82
N GLN A 239 26.70 -9.93 32.69
CA GLN A 239 27.26 -11.24 32.33
C GLN A 239 26.18 -12.19 31.80
N ILE A 240 25.00 -12.24 32.44
CA ILE A 240 23.85 -13.05 31.97
C ILE A 240 23.35 -12.59 30.59
N VAL A 241 23.30 -11.28 30.32
CA VAL A 241 22.90 -10.75 29.00
C VAL A 241 23.93 -11.11 27.93
N ASN A 242 25.23 -10.97 28.23
CA ASN A 242 26.31 -11.34 27.31
C ASN A 242 26.24 -12.84 26.98
N ILE A 243 26.19 -13.71 27.99
CA ILE A 243 26.08 -15.17 27.82
C ILE A 243 24.83 -15.53 27.01
N LYS A 244 23.68 -14.87 27.22
CA LYS A 244 22.48 -15.09 26.39
C LYS A 244 22.69 -14.68 24.93
N SER A 245 23.34 -13.55 24.67
CA SER A 245 23.64 -13.13 23.30
C SER A 245 24.64 -14.05 22.59
N GLU A 246 25.59 -14.64 23.34
CA GLU A 246 26.48 -15.67 22.82
C GLU A 246 25.73 -16.97 22.55
N ILE A 247 24.86 -17.41 23.46
CA ILE A 247 23.97 -18.57 23.25
C ILE A 247 23.15 -18.38 21.98
N SER A 248 22.43 -17.28 21.80
CA SER A 248 21.61 -17.10 20.59
C SER A 248 22.43 -17.01 19.31
N ARG A 249 23.63 -16.42 19.33
CA ARG A 249 24.58 -16.51 18.20
C ARG A 249 24.97 -17.98 17.90
N PHE A 250 25.18 -18.80 18.92
CA PHE A 250 25.47 -20.23 18.73
C PHE A 250 24.23 -21.04 18.29
N GLU A 251 23.02 -20.69 18.76
CA GLU A 251 21.75 -21.24 18.29
C GLU A 251 21.55 -20.94 16.79
N ASP A 252 21.70 -19.68 16.37
CA ASP A 252 21.65 -19.27 14.96
C ASP A 252 22.68 -20.03 14.12
N THR A 253 23.92 -20.14 14.60
CA THR A 253 24.99 -20.89 13.92
C THR A 253 24.63 -22.38 13.78
N LEU A 254 24.04 -22.97 14.83
CA LEU A 254 23.57 -24.36 14.81
C LEU A 254 22.41 -24.56 13.84
N GLN A 255 21.49 -23.59 13.68
CA GLN A 255 20.43 -23.69 12.66
C GLN A 255 21.02 -23.66 11.24
N HIS A 256 22.04 -22.82 10.97
CA HIS A 256 22.74 -22.84 9.67
C HIS A 256 23.40 -24.21 9.42
N TYR A 257 24.08 -24.78 10.42
CA TYR A 257 24.68 -26.12 10.30
C TYR A 257 23.63 -27.24 10.16
N LYS A 258 22.44 -27.12 10.76
CA LYS A 258 21.32 -28.04 10.51
C LYS A 258 20.82 -27.95 9.07
N VAL A 259 20.61 -26.74 8.53
CA VAL A 259 20.22 -26.55 7.12
C VAL A 259 21.28 -27.10 6.17
N TYR A 260 22.58 -26.91 6.45
CA TYR A 260 23.65 -27.50 5.65
C TYR A 260 23.70 -29.02 5.78
N LYS A 261 23.50 -29.59 6.98
CA LYS A 261 23.34 -31.03 7.20
C LYS A 261 22.22 -31.57 6.31
N ASP A 262 20.99 -31.07 6.48
CA ASP A 262 19.81 -31.52 5.73
C ASP A 262 19.96 -31.38 4.22
N PHE A 263 20.74 -30.39 3.76
CA PHE A 263 21.08 -30.20 2.36
C PHE A 263 22.08 -31.25 1.85
N LEU A 264 23.14 -31.54 2.59
CA LEU A 264 24.11 -32.60 2.26
C LEU A 264 23.44 -33.98 2.27
N TYR A 265 22.50 -34.25 3.17
CA TYR A 265 21.70 -35.49 3.14
C TYR A 265 20.85 -35.60 1.86
N LYS A 266 20.29 -34.50 1.35
CA LYS A 266 19.50 -34.51 0.09
C LYS A 266 20.35 -34.73 -1.17
N LEU A 267 21.63 -34.37 -1.13
CA LEU A 267 22.59 -34.60 -2.23
C LEU A 267 23.38 -35.92 -2.08
N SER A 268 23.34 -36.57 -0.93
CA SER A 268 24.01 -37.86 -0.70
C SER A 268 23.30 -38.97 -1.49
N PRO A 269 24.03 -39.88 -2.18
CA PRO A 269 23.41 -40.98 -2.91
C PRO A 269 22.54 -41.86 -2.02
N LYS A 270 21.34 -42.22 -2.51
CA LYS A 270 20.34 -42.99 -1.76
C LYS A 270 20.85 -44.35 -1.29
N GLU A 271 21.68 -45.01 -2.10
CA GLU A 271 22.30 -46.29 -1.77
C GLU A 271 23.18 -46.19 -0.51
N TRP A 272 23.96 -45.10 -0.40
CA TRP A 272 24.79 -44.82 0.78
C TRP A 272 23.95 -44.40 1.99
N LEU A 273 22.87 -43.64 1.79
CA LEU A 273 21.92 -43.30 2.87
C LEU A 273 21.27 -44.56 3.46
N GLU A 274 20.74 -45.43 2.61
CA GLU A 274 20.17 -46.70 3.02
C GLU A 274 21.20 -47.59 3.73
N GLU A 275 22.46 -47.60 3.28
CA GLU A 275 23.54 -48.30 3.99
C GLU A 275 23.77 -47.73 5.39
N GLN A 276 23.77 -46.41 5.56
CA GLN A 276 23.95 -45.78 6.87
C GLN A 276 22.74 -46.01 7.78
N GLU A 277 21.51 -46.00 7.25
CA GLU A 277 20.31 -46.40 7.99
C GLU A 277 20.40 -47.87 8.44
N LYS A 278 20.82 -48.78 7.55
CA LYS A 278 21.03 -50.21 7.87
C LYS A 278 22.13 -50.39 8.94
N LYS A 279 23.22 -49.62 8.88
CA LYS A 279 24.29 -49.61 9.90
C LYS A 279 23.79 -49.06 11.24
N HIS A 280 23.03 -47.97 11.23
CA HIS A 280 22.46 -47.36 12.44
C HIS A 280 21.41 -48.26 13.10
N LEU A 281 20.54 -48.92 12.33
CA LEU A 281 19.61 -49.93 12.82
C LEU A 281 20.34 -51.15 13.41
N PHE A 282 21.41 -51.63 12.75
CA PHE A 282 22.24 -52.71 13.29
C PHE A 282 22.90 -52.32 14.62
N LEU A 283 23.44 -51.09 14.71
CA LEU A 283 24.04 -50.56 15.94
C LEU A 283 23.02 -50.32 17.06
N LYS A 284 21.81 -49.84 16.75
CA LYS A 284 20.70 -49.66 17.71
C LYS A 284 20.29 -51.02 18.29
N ASN A 285 20.06 -52.01 17.43
CA ASN A 285 19.74 -53.39 17.84
C ASN A 285 20.89 -54.02 18.65
N ALA A 286 22.15 -53.80 18.27
CA ALA A 286 23.31 -54.32 18.99
C ALA A 286 23.50 -53.66 20.38
N LYS A 287 23.27 -52.34 20.49
CA LYS A 287 23.26 -51.62 21.78
C LYS A 287 22.14 -52.16 22.68
N GLU A 288 20.92 -52.30 22.16
CA GLU A 288 19.76 -52.85 22.88
C GLU A 288 20.00 -54.28 23.40
N ILE A 289 20.58 -55.17 22.59
CA ILE A 289 21.02 -56.52 23.00
C ILE A 289 22.10 -56.45 24.09
N SER A 290 23.03 -55.48 24.02
CA SER A 290 24.12 -55.34 24.98
C SER A 290 23.67 -54.80 26.35
N GLU A 291 22.66 -53.92 26.39
CA GLU A 291 22.09 -53.42 27.64
C GLU A 291 21.19 -54.48 28.30
N ALA A 292 20.36 -55.18 27.52
CA ALA A 292 19.61 -56.34 27.99
C ALA A 292 20.50 -57.46 28.58
N SER A 293 21.78 -57.52 28.19
CA SER A 293 22.77 -58.46 28.75
C SER A 293 23.45 -57.97 30.04
N LYS A 294 23.33 -56.70 30.45
CA LYS A 294 24.04 -56.14 31.62
C LYS A 294 23.27 -56.27 32.94
N ASP A 295 21.94 -56.25 32.91
CA ASP A 295 21.11 -56.53 34.11
C ASP A 295 21.12 -58.01 34.54
N GLY A 296 21.86 -58.87 33.83
CA GLY A 296 21.75 -60.33 33.92
C GLY A 296 22.68 -61.08 34.87
N SER A 297 23.69 -60.46 35.51
CA SER A 297 24.58 -61.18 36.46
C SER A 297 25.43 -60.30 37.37
N VAL A 298 25.16 -60.31 38.69
CA VAL A 298 25.97 -60.96 39.76
C VAL A 298 25.11 -61.01 41.03
N ASN A 299 25.05 -62.16 41.73
CA ASN A 299 24.26 -62.34 42.95
C ASN A 299 25.09 -62.44 44.25
N SER A 300 24.72 -61.62 45.25
CA SER A 300 24.69 -61.83 46.70
C SER A 300 25.60 -62.86 47.42
N THR A 301 26.18 -62.45 48.57
CA THR A 301 26.32 -63.27 49.82
C THR A 301 26.62 -62.34 51.04
N PRO A 302 26.50 -62.76 52.33
CA PRO A 302 25.74 -61.94 53.31
C PRO A 302 26.36 -61.70 54.72
N GLY A 303 25.66 -60.90 55.54
CA GLY A 303 25.86 -60.73 57.00
C GLY A 303 26.56 -59.42 57.41
N ASP A 304 26.34 -58.84 58.60
CA ASP A 304 25.41 -59.13 59.70
C ASP A 304 25.20 -57.85 60.59
N LYS A 305 24.11 -57.82 61.36
CA LYS A 305 23.74 -56.87 62.46
C LYS A 305 23.39 -55.41 62.14
N GLY A 306 22.19 -55.01 62.60
CA GLY A 306 21.84 -53.62 62.95
C GLY A 306 22.16 -53.33 64.44
N PRO A 307 21.40 -52.48 65.19
CA PRO A 307 20.05 -51.97 64.88
C PRO A 307 19.75 -50.47 65.16
N GLY A 308 18.89 -49.88 64.31
CA GLY A 308 17.78 -48.93 64.56
C GLY A 308 17.81 -47.76 65.59
N ILE A 309 16.99 -46.73 65.32
CA ILE A 309 15.93 -46.23 66.22
C ILE A 309 14.96 -45.27 65.47
N LYS A 310 13.77 -45.04 66.06
CA LYS A 310 12.53 -44.50 65.48
C LYS A 310 12.44 -42.95 65.53
N GLY A 311 11.59 -42.37 64.67
CA GLY A 311 11.07 -40.98 64.77
C GLY A 311 11.05 -40.26 63.41
N LYS A 312 9.95 -39.97 62.70
CA LYS A 312 8.52 -39.69 62.97
C LYS A 312 8.19 -38.19 63.20
N ALA A 313 7.65 -37.57 62.14
CA ALA A 313 6.76 -36.40 62.08
C ALA A 313 7.29 -34.96 62.33
N SER A 314 7.31 -34.19 61.23
CA SER A 314 6.55 -32.93 61.01
C SER A 314 6.93 -31.60 61.69
N SER A 315 7.04 -30.56 60.82
CA SER A 315 6.68 -29.15 61.01
C SER A 315 7.40 -28.25 62.03
N VAL A 316 7.93 -27.11 61.56
CA VAL A 316 7.51 -25.72 61.88
C VAL A 316 8.51 -24.70 61.28
N TRP A 317 8.06 -23.50 60.90
CA TRP A 317 8.91 -22.40 60.42
C TRP A 317 9.76 -21.75 61.53
N ALA A 318 11.01 -21.37 61.19
CA ALA A 318 11.75 -20.26 61.82
C ALA A 318 12.75 -19.64 60.81
N LYS A 319 13.31 -18.46 61.10
CA LYS A 319 14.07 -17.60 60.18
C LYS A 319 15.36 -17.07 60.83
N GLU A 320 16.27 -16.51 60.01
CA GLU A 320 17.48 -15.73 60.37
C GLU A 320 18.70 -16.53 60.93
N GLY A 321 19.94 -16.02 60.78
CA GLY A 321 20.94 -16.36 61.81
C GLY A 321 22.48 -16.24 61.65
N GLN A 322 23.11 -16.19 60.46
CA GLN A 322 24.60 -16.09 60.29
C GLN A 322 25.47 -17.24 60.91
N GLY A 323 26.81 -17.28 60.67
CA GLY A 323 27.70 -18.08 61.55
C GLY A 323 29.08 -18.64 61.12
N THR A 324 29.57 -18.45 59.88
CA THR A 324 30.98 -18.65 59.40
C THR A 324 31.95 -19.72 60.01
N LYS A 325 32.58 -20.53 59.13
CA LYS A 325 34.02 -20.94 59.21
C LYS A 325 34.54 -21.54 57.89
N LYS A 326 35.88 -21.51 57.69
CA LYS A 326 36.63 -22.04 56.52
C LYS A 326 37.32 -23.38 56.92
N PRO A 327 37.86 -24.21 55.99
CA PRO A 327 39.25 -23.98 55.56
C PRO A 327 39.72 -24.48 54.14
N TRP A 328 40.53 -23.63 53.48
CA TRP A 328 41.84 -23.92 52.85
C TRP A 328 42.03 -24.77 51.55
N ARG A 329 42.51 -24.06 50.52
CA ARG A 329 43.65 -24.35 49.58
C ARG A 329 43.65 -25.61 48.67
N PHE A 330 43.53 -25.36 47.35
CA PHE A 330 44.44 -25.78 46.26
C PHE A 330 44.01 -25.07 44.94
N LEU A 331 44.80 -24.88 43.87
CA LEU A 331 46.28 -24.88 43.72
C LEU A 331 46.69 -23.75 42.72
N ARG A 332 47.42 -24.03 41.63
CA ARG A 332 47.76 -23.11 40.50
C ARG A 332 48.35 -23.89 39.30
N LEU A 333 48.42 -23.20 38.14
CA LEU A 333 49.20 -23.44 36.90
C LEU A 333 48.41 -24.11 35.74
N GLY A 334 48.51 -23.69 34.47
CA GLY A 334 49.21 -22.55 33.81
C GLY A 334 48.38 -22.03 32.61
N ARG A 335 48.53 -20.79 32.10
CA ARG A 335 49.63 -20.17 31.33
C ARG A 335 49.32 -20.10 29.81
N SER A 336 48.84 -18.93 29.36
CA SER A 336 48.92 -18.41 27.96
C SER A 336 48.09 -19.14 26.87
N LEU A 337 47.75 -18.54 25.73
CA LEU A 337 48.35 -17.36 25.06
C LEU A 337 47.33 -16.27 24.65
N SER A 338 47.83 -15.11 24.24
CA SER A 338 47.08 -13.96 23.72
C SER A 338 47.08 -13.89 22.19
N TYR A 339 45.95 -13.57 21.58
CA TYR A 339 45.88 -13.10 20.18
C TYR A 339 44.89 -11.94 20.05
N LEU A 340 45.19 -11.01 19.14
CA LEU A 340 44.38 -9.82 18.84
C LEU A 340 43.61 -10.03 17.54
N SER A 341 42.38 -9.54 17.48
CA SER A 341 41.85 -8.80 16.31
C SER A 341 40.60 -8.02 16.68
N SER A 342 40.28 -6.98 15.90
CA SER A 342 39.19 -6.04 16.12
C SER A 342 38.58 -5.63 14.75
N PRO A 343 37.80 -4.55 14.53
CA PRO A 343 36.42 -4.76 14.04
C PRO A 343 36.01 -3.99 12.78
N GLN A 344 35.03 -4.51 12.02
CA GLN A 344 34.14 -3.79 11.10
C GLN A 344 32.78 -4.53 11.10
N GLN A 345 31.62 -3.92 11.40
CA GLN A 345 30.91 -2.74 10.85
C GLN A 345 30.10 -3.01 9.58
N GLY A 346 28.84 -2.54 9.61
CA GLY A 346 27.81 -2.69 8.56
C GLY A 346 26.72 -3.69 8.97
N SER A 347 25.41 -3.40 8.90
CA SER A 347 24.71 -2.16 8.52
C SER A 347 23.34 -2.03 9.24
N GLN A 348 22.65 -0.91 9.04
CA GLN A 348 21.38 -0.52 9.70
C GLN A 348 20.16 -1.39 9.32
N PRO A 349 19.07 -1.38 10.13
CA PRO A 349 17.90 -2.26 9.98
C PRO A 349 16.73 -1.63 9.20
N SER A 350 15.74 -2.45 8.85
CA SER A 350 14.41 -2.00 8.45
C SER A 350 13.33 -3.04 8.78
N GLU A 351 12.58 -2.84 9.86
CA GLU A 351 11.36 -3.60 10.15
C GLU A 351 10.20 -3.14 9.24
N SER A 352 9.30 -4.06 8.85
CA SER A 352 7.94 -3.68 8.45
C SER A 352 6.96 -4.84 8.62
N SER A 353 5.67 -4.50 8.78
CA SER A 353 4.51 -5.40 8.73
C SER A 353 4.43 -6.51 9.78
N GLY A 354 3.94 -6.16 10.97
CA GLY A 354 3.30 -7.14 11.86
C GLY A 354 1.92 -7.53 11.30
N GLY A 355 1.75 -8.79 10.89
CA GLY A 355 0.49 -9.34 10.37
C GLY A 355 -0.17 -10.33 11.33
N ASN A 356 -1.28 -9.95 11.94
CA ASN A 356 -2.05 -10.84 12.83
C ASN A 356 -2.67 -12.01 12.07
N SER A 357 -2.55 -13.24 12.57
CA SER A 357 -3.58 -14.26 12.37
C SER A 357 -3.71 -15.22 13.55
N ARG A 358 -4.94 -15.59 13.86
CA ARG A 358 -5.36 -16.32 15.07
C ARG A 358 -5.76 -17.75 14.68
N GLY A 359 -4.80 -18.66 14.72
CA GLY A 359 -4.93 -20.04 14.21
C GLY A 359 -5.17 -21.10 15.29
N SER A 360 -6.22 -21.89 15.09
CA SER A 360 -6.73 -23.02 15.89
C SER A 360 -5.74 -23.91 16.68
N ASN A 361 -6.16 -24.37 17.87
CA ASN A 361 -5.52 -25.47 18.58
C ASN A 361 -5.95 -26.83 18.00
N SER A 362 -5.01 -27.67 17.58
CA SER A 362 -5.11 -29.14 17.64
C SER A 362 -3.71 -29.77 17.59
N PRO A 363 -3.48 -30.92 18.24
CA PRO A 363 -2.13 -31.43 18.48
C PRO A 363 -1.56 -32.16 17.26
N ILE A 364 -0.33 -31.83 16.89
CA ILE A 364 0.56 -32.69 16.11
C ILE A 364 1.48 -33.39 17.13
N PRO A 365 1.72 -34.72 17.03
CA PRO A 365 2.53 -35.44 18.00
C PRO A 365 3.94 -34.87 18.14
N LEU A 366 4.42 -34.80 19.38
CA LEU A 366 5.82 -34.52 19.69
C LEU A 366 6.66 -35.75 19.30
N THR A 367 7.31 -35.72 18.13
CA THR A 367 8.31 -36.74 17.78
C THR A 367 9.50 -36.59 18.72
N GLN A 368 9.69 -37.58 19.58
CA GLN A 368 10.57 -37.51 20.75
C GLN A 368 11.93 -38.17 20.46
N GLU A 369 12.71 -37.55 19.59
CA GLU A 369 14.13 -37.86 19.33
C GLU A 369 14.90 -36.52 19.31
N ASP A 370 16.07 -36.35 19.94
CA ASP A 370 16.96 -37.33 20.58
C ASP A 370 17.38 -36.94 22.01
N THR A 371 17.74 -37.96 22.81
CA THR A 371 18.58 -37.85 24.01
C THR A 371 20.05 -37.88 23.59
N ASP A 372 20.96 -37.22 24.32
CA ASP A 372 22.38 -37.09 23.98
C ASP A 372 23.09 -38.43 23.67
N SER A 373 23.27 -38.73 22.37
CA SER A 373 24.11 -39.83 21.90
C SER A 373 25.57 -39.38 21.80
N ASP A 374 26.22 -39.22 22.95
CA ASP A 374 27.62 -38.82 23.08
C ASP A 374 28.58 -39.83 22.40
N GLY A 375 29.42 -39.35 21.47
CA GLY A 375 30.64 -40.05 21.04
C GLY A 375 30.78 -40.50 19.57
N GLU A 376 29.73 -40.50 18.74
CA GLU A 376 29.84 -40.92 17.32
C GLU A 376 29.66 -39.73 16.37
N GLU A 377 30.73 -39.35 15.64
CA GLU A 377 30.66 -38.30 14.61
C GLU A 377 29.71 -38.72 13.48
N PRO A 378 28.72 -37.88 13.10
CA PRO A 378 27.85 -38.16 11.97
C PRO A 378 28.66 -38.22 10.66
N GLN A 379 28.91 -39.44 10.17
CA GLN A 379 29.59 -39.64 8.89
C GLN A 379 28.78 -38.93 7.79
N LEU A 380 29.45 -38.04 7.04
CA LEU A 380 28.92 -37.38 5.85
C LEU A 380 29.46 -38.08 4.61
N TYR A 381 28.66 -38.14 3.54
CA TYR A 381 29.11 -38.67 2.26
C TYR A 381 30.23 -37.81 1.65
N PHE A 382 30.03 -36.49 1.68
CA PHE A 382 31.01 -35.51 1.23
C PHE A 382 32.04 -35.24 2.34
N THR A 383 33.28 -35.66 2.12
CA THR A 383 34.42 -35.44 3.03
C THR A 383 35.26 -34.24 2.64
N GLU A 384 35.27 -33.88 1.36
CA GLU A 384 36.02 -32.73 0.84
C GLU A 384 35.07 -31.75 0.10
N PRO A 385 35.16 -30.42 0.32
CA PRO A 385 34.28 -29.45 -0.33
C PRO A 385 34.31 -29.48 -1.87
N GLN A 386 35.41 -29.96 -2.48
CA GLN A 386 35.53 -30.10 -3.93
C GLN A 386 34.54 -31.13 -4.49
N GLN A 387 34.29 -32.23 -3.79
CA GLN A 387 33.34 -33.28 -4.18
C GLN A 387 31.93 -32.70 -4.40
N LEU A 388 31.51 -31.76 -3.55
CA LEU A 388 30.23 -31.07 -3.68
C LEU A 388 30.20 -30.09 -4.86
N LEU A 389 31.31 -29.37 -5.11
CA LEU A 389 31.43 -28.44 -6.23
C LEU A 389 31.46 -29.17 -7.59
N ASP A 390 32.04 -30.38 -7.65
CA ASP A 390 32.06 -31.17 -8.86
C ASP A 390 30.73 -31.90 -9.11
N VAL A 391 30.00 -32.31 -8.06
CA VAL A 391 28.58 -32.71 -8.21
C VAL A 391 27.71 -31.56 -8.70
N PHE A 392 27.94 -30.32 -8.23
CA PHE A 392 27.25 -29.16 -8.80
C PHE A 392 27.63 -28.90 -10.26
N ARG A 393 28.91 -29.02 -10.62
CA ARG A 393 29.37 -28.91 -12.02
C ARG A 393 28.71 -29.95 -12.92
N GLU A 394 28.63 -31.20 -12.46
CA GLU A 394 27.96 -32.27 -13.20
C GLU A 394 26.46 -31.98 -13.34
N LEU A 395 25.80 -31.53 -12.27
CA LEU A 395 24.39 -31.12 -12.34
C LEU A 395 24.18 -29.88 -13.23
N GLU A 396 25.11 -28.93 -13.28
CA GLU A 396 25.09 -27.79 -14.20
C GLU A 396 25.23 -28.26 -15.66
N GLU A 397 26.19 -29.14 -15.95
CA GLU A 397 26.41 -29.72 -17.28
C GLU A 397 25.23 -30.61 -17.74
N GLN A 398 24.66 -31.42 -16.84
CA GLN A 398 23.44 -32.18 -17.07
C GLN A 398 22.24 -31.25 -17.34
N ASN A 399 22.04 -30.19 -16.55
CA ASN A 399 20.96 -29.23 -16.79
C ASN A 399 21.15 -28.47 -18.11
N LEU A 400 22.38 -28.04 -18.44
CA LEU A 400 22.68 -27.37 -19.71
C LEU A 400 22.45 -28.29 -20.91
N SER A 401 22.88 -29.55 -20.85
CA SER A 401 22.62 -30.53 -21.92
C SER A 401 21.14 -30.89 -22.05
N LEU A 402 20.38 -30.95 -20.95
CA LEU A 402 18.91 -31.10 -20.99
C LEU A 402 18.21 -29.87 -21.59
N ILE A 403 18.69 -28.65 -21.30
CA ILE A 403 18.18 -27.41 -21.91
C ILE A 403 18.49 -27.39 -23.42
N GLN A 404 19.72 -27.72 -23.82
CA GLN A 404 20.12 -27.80 -25.22
C GLN A 404 19.31 -28.85 -25.98
N ASN A 405 19.23 -30.08 -25.47
CA ASN A 405 18.46 -31.17 -26.08
C ASN A 405 16.97 -30.81 -26.22
N ARG A 406 16.40 -30.14 -25.21
CA ARG A 406 15.04 -29.61 -25.27
C ARG A 406 14.88 -28.56 -26.37
N GLN A 407 15.83 -27.64 -26.53
CA GLN A 407 15.80 -26.63 -27.60
C GLN A 407 15.94 -27.27 -28.99
N GLU A 408 16.87 -28.22 -29.18
CA GLU A 408 17.03 -28.96 -30.44
C GLU A 408 15.75 -29.77 -30.79
N MET A 409 15.11 -30.36 -29.80
CA MET A 409 13.81 -31.03 -29.96
C MET A 409 12.67 -30.05 -30.28
N GLU A 410 12.69 -28.84 -29.71
CA GLU A 410 11.72 -27.78 -30.00
C GLU A 410 11.91 -27.22 -31.42
N GLU A 411 13.14 -26.98 -31.85
CA GLU A 411 13.48 -26.53 -33.22
C GLU A 411 13.10 -27.56 -34.29
N THR A 412 13.32 -28.85 -34.05
CA THR A 412 12.91 -29.93 -34.96
C THR A 412 11.39 -30.12 -34.97
N LEU A 413 10.71 -29.99 -33.83
CA LEU A 413 9.24 -30.03 -33.76
C LEU A 413 8.60 -28.82 -34.46
N GLU A 414 9.22 -27.63 -34.35
CA GLU A 414 8.83 -26.49 -35.16
C GLU A 414 9.03 -26.77 -36.66
N GLU A 415 10.14 -27.36 -37.09
CA GLU A 415 10.38 -27.66 -38.50
C GLU A 415 9.37 -28.68 -39.06
N LEU A 416 9.01 -29.70 -38.27
CA LEU A 416 7.89 -30.60 -38.57
C LEU A 416 6.55 -29.84 -38.64
N SER A 417 6.33 -28.86 -37.76
CA SER A 417 5.14 -27.99 -37.83
C SER A 417 5.14 -27.10 -39.08
N ARG A 418 6.29 -26.52 -39.46
CA ARG A 418 6.47 -25.67 -40.65
C ARG A 418 6.24 -26.47 -41.94
N THR A 419 6.82 -27.67 -42.03
CA THR A 419 6.64 -28.57 -43.19
C THR A 419 5.21 -29.10 -43.29
N LEU A 420 4.57 -29.51 -42.18
CA LEU A 420 3.16 -29.91 -42.16
C LEU A 420 2.21 -28.78 -42.57
N LYS A 421 2.44 -27.55 -42.10
CA LYS A 421 1.69 -26.36 -42.55
C LYS A 421 1.88 -26.12 -44.06
N HIS A 422 3.10 -26.30 -44.58
CA HIS A 422 3.38 -26.15 -46.00
C HIS A 422 2.67 -27.23 -46.85
N THR A 423 2.69 -28.50 -46.45
CA THR A 423 1.98 -29.57 -47.17
C THR A 423 0.47 -29.41 -47.10
N GLN A 424 -0.09 -29.00 -45.96
CA GLN A 424 -1.50 -28.65 -45.83
C GLN A 424 -1.90 -27.52 -46.79
N ILE A 425 -1.15 -26.42 -46.81
CA ILE A 425 -1.39 -25.29 -47.74
C ILE A 425 -1.28 -25.73 -49.21
N ARG A 426 -0.40 -26.69 -49.53
CA ARG A 426 -0.31 -27.26 -50.89
C ARG A 426 -1.52 -28.11 -51.24
N MET A 427 -1.92 -29.02 -50.36
CA MET A 427 -3.13 -29.84 -50.50
C MET A 427 -4.40 -28.98 -50.61
N ASP A 428 -4.53 -27.92 -49.81
CA ASP A 428 -5.69 -27.01 -49.89
C ASP A 428 -5.74 -26.26 -51.23
N ARG A 429 -4.59 -25.93 -51.83
CA ARG A 429 -4.53 -25.37 -53.20
C ARG A 429 -4.95 -26.40 -54.24
N GLU A 430 -4.42 -27.62 -54.17
CA GLU A 430 -4.77 -28.74 -55.05
C GLU A 430 -6.28 -29.07 -54.97
N VAL A 431 -6.83 -29.16 -53.76
CA VAL A 431 -8.28 -29.37 -53.50
C VAL A 431 -9.13 -28.22 -54.02
N ASN A 432 -8.69 -26.96 -53.88
CA ASN A 432 -9.45 -25.83 -54.41
C ASN A 432 -9.36 -25.71 -55.94
N GLN A 433 -8.24 -26.09 -56.56
CA GLN A 433 -8.15 -26.25 -58.02
C GLN A 433 -9.10 -27.35 -58.52
N LEU A 434 -9.13 -28.52 -57.86
CA LEU A 434 -10.07 -29.59 -58.19
C LEU A 434 -11.53 -29.15 -58.03
N LYS A 435 -11.89 -28.40 -56.97
CA LYS A 435 -13.23 -27.79 -56.82
C LYS A 435 -13.56 -26.82 -57.96
N GLN A 436 -12.62 -25.99 -58.40
CA GLN A 436 -12.80 -25.09 -59.55
C GLN A 436 -13.00 -25.86 -60.85
N TRP A 437 -12.24 -26.95 -61.07
CA TRP A 437 -12.41 -27.83 -62.24
C TRP A 437 -13.75 -28.55 -62.21
N VAL A 438 -14.18 -29.11 -61.07
CA VAL A 438 -15.49 -29.74 -60.90
C VAL A 438 -16.61 -28.74 -61.14
N SER A 439 -16.54 -27.54 -60.57
CA SER A 439 -17.54 -26.47 -60.81
C SER A 439 -17.58 -26.02 -62.28
N THR A 440 -16.42 -25.94 -62.95
CA THR A 440 -16.33 -25.63 -64.38
C THR A 440 -16.92 -26.75 -65.23
N MET A 441 -16.62 -28.01 -64.91
CA MET A 441 -17.15 -29.17 -65.63
C MET A 441 -18.67 -29.31 -65.44
N MET A 442 -19.17 -29.08 -64.22
CA MET A 442 -20.62 -28.98 -63.96
C MET A 442 -21.27 -27.87 -64.80
N MET A 443 -20.66 -26.68 -64.84
CA MET A 443 -21.14 -25.54 -65.65
C MET A 443 -21.12 -25.83 -67.16
N SER A 444 -20.21 -26.69 -67.64
CA SER A 444 -20.22 -27.18 -69.03
C SER A 444 -21.28 -28.26 -69.24
N ILE A 445 -21.43 -29.21 -68.31
CA ILE A 445 -22.47 -30.26 -68.38
C ILE A 445 -23.86 -29.63 -68.42
N THR A 446 -24.18 -28.69 -67.53
CA THR A 446 -25.50 -28.05 -67.52
C THR A 446 -25.77 -27.26 -68.81
N LYS A 447 -24.74 -26.65 -69.42
CA LYS A 447 -24.89 -25.99 -70.73
C LYS A 447 -25.11 -26.99 -71.85
N GLU A 448 -24.40 -28.11 -71.85
CA GLU A 448 -24.59 -29.17 -72.83
C GLU A 448 -26.00 -29.77 -72.69
N GLU A 449 -26.46 -30.02 -71.45
CA GLU A 449 -27.83 -30.45 -71.12
C GLU A 449 -28.88 -29.42 -71.56
N ASP A 450 -28.68 -28.12 -71.30
CA ASP A 450 -29.55 -27.04 -71.77
C ASP A 450 -29.62 -27.02 -73.31
N THR A 451 -28.48 -27.12 -74.01
CA THR A 451 -28.47 -27.16 -75.49
C THR A 451 -29.04 -28.46 -76.04
N ALA A 452 -28.87 -29.60 -75.37
CA ALA A 452 -29.48 -30.87 -75.75
C ALA A 452 -31.01 -30.80 -75.58
N ALA A 453 -31.51 -30.17 -74.51
CA ALA A 453 -32.94 -29.91 -74.33
C ALA A 453 -33.50 -28.91 -75.35
N GLU A 454 -32.74 -27.87 -75.72
CA GLU A 454 -33.13 -26.94 -76.77
C GLU A 454 -33.15 -27.62 -78.16
N LEU A 455 -32.17 -28.48 -78.45
CA LEU A 455 -32.11 -29.30 -79.66
C LEU A 455 -33.21 -30.37 -79.69
N GLU A 456 -33.56 -30.99 -78.56
CA GLU A 456 -34.68 -31.92 -78.48
C GLU A 456 -36.02 -31.19 -78.71
N LEU A 457 -36.18 -29.99 -78.13
CA LEU A 457 -37.35 -29.15 -78.36
C LEU A 457 -37.47 -28.75 -79.83
N LYS A 458 -36.37 -28.29 -80.45
CA LYS A 458 -36.28 -27.99 -81.89
C LYS A 458 -36.64 -29.24 -82.71
N ALA A 459 -36.05 -30.39 -82.41
CA ALA A 459 -36.33 -31.64 -83.10
C ALA A 459 -37.82 -32.01 -83.00
N ARG A 460 -38.41 -32.00 -81.80
CA ARG A 460 -39.86 -32.24 -81.60
C ARG A 460 -40.71 -31.27 -82.43
N VAL A 461 -40.40 -29.97 -82.44
CA VAL A 461 -41.11 -28.97 -83.26
C VAL A 461 -40.99 -29.27 -84.75
N PHE A 462 -39.80 -29.62 -85.26
CA PHE A 462 -39.62 -30.00 -86.66
C PHE A 462 -40.31 -31.32 -87.04
N HIS A 463 -40.47 -32.27 -86.10
CA HIS A 463 -41.19 -33.52 -86.31
C HIS A 463 -42.72 -33.39 -86.19
N PHE A 464 -43.24 -32.32 -85.56
CA PHE A 464 -44.68 -32.04 -85.49
C PHE A 464 -45.24 -31.35 -86.74
N GLY A 465 -44.39 -30.72 -87.55
CA GLY A 465 -44.72 -30.42 -88.94
C GLY A 465 -44.48 -31.65 -89.81
N GLU A 466 -45.32 -31.88 -90.83
CA GLU A 466 -44.98 -32.83 -91.90
C GLU A 466 -43.80 -32.27 -92.71
N TYR A 467 -42.56 -32.50 -92.26
CA TYR A 467 -41.37 -32.08 -93.00
C TYR A 467 -41.20 -32.95 -94.25
N LYS A 468 -41.74 -32.47 -95.38
CA LYS A 468 -41.72 -33.18 -96.67
C LYS A 468 -40.36 -33.00 -97.35
N GLY A 469 -39.27 -33.40 -96.68
CA GLY A 469 -37.90 -33.39 -97.21
C GLY A 469 -37.86 -34.06 -98.59
N ASP A 470 -38.39 -35.27 -98.69
CA ASP A 470 -38.69 -35.99 -99.93
C ASP A 470 -39.36 -35.19 -101.07
N GLN A 471 -40.08 -34.11 -100.80
CA GLN A 471 -40.70 -33.24 -101.80
C GLN A 471 -39.88 -31.96 -102.03
N GLN A 472 -39.23 -31.44 -100.99
CA GLN A 472 -38.32 -30.30 -101.08
C GLN A 472 -37.02 -30.67 -101.81
N ASP A 473 -36.45 -31.84 -101.55
CA ASP A 473 -35.26 -32.37 -102.23
C ASP A 473 -35.55 -32.63 -103.72
N LYS A 474 -36.68 -33.26 -104.05
CA LYS A 474 -37.11 -33.45 -105.45
C LYS A 474 -37.38 -32.12 -106.16
N LEU A 475 -37.86 -31.09 -105.44
CA LEU A 475 -38.00 -29.73 -105.96
C LEU A 475 -36.63 -29.04 -106.13
N LEU A 476 -35.68 -29.29 -105.23
CA LEU A 476 -34.32 -28.75 -105.29
C LEU A 476 -33.51 -29.41 -106.41
N GLU A 477 -33.64 -30.72 -106.63
CA GLU A 477 -33.12 -31.44 -107.79
C GLU A 477 -33.72 -30.89 -109.10
N SER A 478 -35.04 -30.66 -109.14
CA SER A 478 -35.73 -30.08 -110.29
C SER A 478 -35.29 -28.64 -110.57
N LEU A 479 -35.07 -27.84 -109.52
CA LEU A 479 -34.51 -26.48 -109.62
C LEU A 479 -33.06 -26.54 -110.11
N ASN A 480 -32.24 -27.43 -109.56
CA ASN A 480 -30.85 -27.64 -109.96
C ASN A 480 -30.75 -28.01 -111.45
N TRP A 481 -31.62 -28.91 -111.92
CA TRP A 481 -31.73 -29.26 -113.35
C TRP A 481 -32.10 -28.06 -114.24
N LYS A 482 -33.05 -27.21 -113.80
CA LYS A 482 -33.42 -25.99 -114.55
C LYS A 482 -32.30 -24.95 -114.56
N VAL A 483 -31.61 -24.78 -113.43
CA VAL A 483 -30.46 -23.87 -113.30
C VAL A 483 -29.30 -24.36 -114.16
N LEU A 484 -29.01 -25.66 -114.18
CA LEU A 484 -28.04 -26.30 -115.08
C LEU A 484 -28.37 -26.05 -116.56
N ASP A 485 -29.65 -26.18 -116.94
CA ASP A 485 -30.09 -25.94 -118.32
C ASP A 485 -29.94 -24.46 -118.73
N VAL A 486 -30.37 -23.52 -117.89
CA VAL A 486 -30.16 -22.08 -118.13
C VAL A 486 -28.66 -21.73 -118.15
N TYR A 487 -27.85 -22.28 -117.23
CA TYR A 487 -26.41 -22.06 -117.20
C TYR A 487 -25.74 -22.52 -118.51
N ARG A 488 -26.07 -23.73 -118.99
CA ARG A 488 -25.60 -24.26 -120.27
C ARG A 488 -25.97 -23.36 -121.45
N ASN A 489 -27.21 -22.89 -121.49
CA ASN A 489 -27.74 -22.11 -122.60
C ASN A 489 -27.25 -20.64 -122.61
N CYS A 490 -26.93 -20.06 -121.46
CA CYS A 490 -26.47 -18.67 -121.33
C CYS A 490 -24.95 -18.51 -121.26
N VAL A 491 -24.24 -19.42 -120.59
CA VAL A 491 -22.82 -19.27 -120.20
C VAL A 491 -21.89 -20.23 -120.96
N GLY A 492 -22.38 -21.42 -121.32
CA GLY A 492 -21.64 -22.44 -122.06
C GLY A 492 -21.10 -23.59 -121.19
N THR A 493 -20.60 -24.64 -121.85
CA THR A 493 -20.38 -25.97 -121.26
C THR A 493 -19.00 -26.20 -120.63
N GLN A 494 -18.14 -25.18 -120.57
CA GLN A 494 -16.73 -25.34 -120.19
C GLN A 494 -16.46 -25.73 -118.72
N GLN A 495 -17.38 -25.49 -117.77
CA GLN A 495 -17.10 -25.57 -116.32
C GLN A 495 -18.15 -26.32 -115.47
N GLU A 496 -18.95 -27.19 -116.09
CA GLU A 496 -20.10 -27.88 -115.45
C GLU A 496 -19.76 -28.73 -114.21
N ALA A 497 -18.54 -29.29 -114.12
CA ALA A 497 -18.26 -30.41 -113.23
C ALA A 497 -18.11 -30.07 -111.72
N ASN A 498 -17.96 -28.79 -111.34
CA ASN A 498 -17.58 -28.39 -109.97
C ASN A 498 -18.43 -27.25 -109.37
N LEU A 499 -19.50 -26.81 -110.04
CA LEU A 499 -20.32 -25.69 -109.57
C LEU A 499 -21.57 -26.19 -108.81
N GLY A 500 -21.90 -25.53 -107.70
CA GLY A 500 -23.17 -25.72 -106.99
C GLY A 500 -24.28 -24.85 -107.59
N THR A 501 -25.55 -25.23 -107.37
CA THR A 501 -26.73 -24.54 -107.94
C THR A 501 -26.76 -23.04 -107.65
N VAL A 502 -26.38 -22.62 -106.44
CA VAL A 502 -26.29 -21.20 -106.08
C VAL A 502 -25.18 -20.49 -106.86
N GLN A 503 -24.04 -21.14 -107.09
CA GLN A 503 -22.93 -20.56 -107.86
C GLN A 503 -23.30 -20.44 -109.34
N MET A 504 -24.01 -21.43 -109.90
CA MET A 504 -24.57 -21.35 -111.26
C MET A 504 -25.55 -20.18 -111.37
N LEU A 505 -26.46 -20.01 -110.40
CA LEU A 505 -27.37 -18.87 -110.33
C LEU A 505 -26.62 -17.53 -110.28
N THR A 506 -25.62 -17.37 -109.41
CA THR A 506 -24.82 -16.13 -109.34
C THR A 506 -24.06 -15.82 -110.64
N ILE A 507 -23.62 -16.85 -111.39
CA ILE A 507 -22.97 -16.63 -112.70
C ILE A 507 -24.00 -16.28 -113.78
N ILE A 508 -25.20 -16.88 -113.76
CA ILE A 508 -26.33 -16.49 -114.64
C ILE A 508 -26.75 -15.05 -114.34
N GLU A 509 -26.89 -14.69 -113.07
CA GLU A 509 -27.25 -13.37 -112.57
C GLU A 509 -26.21 -12.32 -113.03
N HIS A 510 -24.91 -12.60 -112.84
CA HIS A 510 -23.84 -11.73 -113.32
C HIS A 510 -23.83 -11.57 -114.85
N GLN A 511 -24.06 -12.64 -115.62
CA GLN A 511 -24.22 -12.56 -117.08
C GLN A 511 -25.45 -11.77 -117.50
N LEU A 512 -26.56 -11.92 -116.77
CA LEU A 512 -27.80 -11.18 -117.02
C LEU A 512 -27.61 -9.69 -116.72
N ASP A 513 -26.92 -9.35 -115.63
CA ASP A 513 -26.54 -7.98 -115.29
C ASP A 513 -25.59 -7.38 -116.33
N GLU A 514 -24.57 -8.12 -116.81
CA GLU A 514 -23.70 -7.66 -117.90
C GLU A 514 -24.52 -7.42 -119.19
N LEU A 515 -25.46 -8.29 -119.52
CA LEU A 515 -26.32 -8.15 -120.71
C LEU A 515 -27.30 -6.97 -120.57
N LEU A 516 -27.85 -6.72 -119.38
CA LEU A 516 -28.68 -5.55 -119.08
C LEU A 516 -27.86 -4.25 -119.12
N GLU A 517 -26.67 -4.22 -118.53
CA GLU A 517 -25.82 -3.02 -118.57
C GLU A 517 -25.36 -2.72 -120.02
N ASN A 518 -25.05 -3.75 -120.81
CA ASN A 518 -24.79 -3.60 -122.24
C ASN A 518 -26.00 -3.09 -123.03
N LEU A 519 -27.24 -3.41 -122.59
CA LEU A 519 -28.48 -2.93 -123.19
C LEU A 519 -28.75 -1.45 -122.83
N GLU A 520 -28.57 -1.05 -121.57
CA GLU A 520 -28.69 0.36 -121.15
C GLU A 520 -27.60 1.24 -121.78
N ARG A 521 -26.40 0.70 -121.98
CA ARG A 521 -25.28 1.39 -122.64
C ARG A 521 -25.42 1.51 -124.17
N VAL A 522 -26.52 1.04 -124.78
CA VAL A 522 -26.77 1.23 -126.22
C VAL A 522 -27.00 2.73 -126.53
N PRO A 523 -26.13 3.39 -127.33
CA PRO A 523 -26.28 4.82 -127.56
C PRO A 523 -27.59 5.16 -128.29
N GLN A 524 -28.34 6.14 -127.77
CA GLN A 524 -29.63 6.60 -128.31
C GLN A 524 -29.62 6.85 -129.82
N VAL A 525 -28.49 7.33 -130.35
CA VAL A 525 -28.26 7.55 -131.79
C VAL A 525 -28.47 6.27 -132.63
N LYS A 526 -28.12 5.08 -132.12
CA LYS A 526 -28.38 3.80 -132.79
C LYS A 526 -29.87 3.45 -132.77
N ILE A 527 -30.57 3.75 -131.68
CA ILE A 527 -32.01 3.51 -131.52
C ILE A 527 -32.79 4.37 -132.53
N GLU A 528 -32.52 5.68 -132.57
CA GLU A 528 -33.14 6.58 -133.56
C GLU A 528 -32.86 6.15 -135.01
N GLN A 529 -31.66 5.61 -135.30
CA GLN A 529 -31.32 5.11 -136.63
C GLN A 529 -32.13 3.86 -136.99
N ALA A 530 -32.33 2.93 -136.04
CA ALA A 530 -33.15 1.74 -136.23
C ALA A 530 -34.64 2.08 -136.44
N GLU A 531 -35.20 2.99 -135.63
CA GLU A 531 -36.57 3.50 -135.79
C GLU A 531 -36.77 4.17 -137.16
N ARG A 532 -35.86 5.08 -137.54
CA ARG A 532 -35.89 5.75 -138.85
C ARG A 532 -35.72 4.78 -140.01
N ALA A 533 -35.04 3.63 -139.82
CA ALA A 533 -34.96 2.58 -140.82
C ALA A 533 -36.28 1.79 -140.93
N LYS A 534 -36.89 1.40 -139.79
CA LYS A 534 -38.16 0.65 -139.77
C LYS A 534 -39.34 1.45 -140.30
N GLU A 535 -39.45 2.74 -139.95
CA GLU A 535 -40.51 3.60 -140.49
C GLU A 535 -40.30 3.92 -141.99
N LYS A 536 -39.05 3.91 -142.49
CA LYS A 536 -38.79 3.94 -143.95
C LYS A 536 -39.23 2.65 -144.62
N GLU A 537 -38.89 1.47 -144.07
CA GLU A 537 -39.32 0.16 -144.59
C GLU A 537 -40.85 0.08 -144.67
N ARG A 538 -41.53 0.45 -143.59
CA ARG A 538 -43.00 0.49 -143.51
C ARG A 538 -43.63 1.40 -144.57
N ARG A 539 -43.06 2.60 -144.78
CA ARG A 539 -43.52 3.53 -145.84
C ARG A 539 -43.25 3.03 -147.26
N ILE A 540 -42.29 2.12 -147.46
CA ILE A 540 -42.00 1.51 -148.76
C ILE A 540 -43.01 0.37 -149.02
N ARG A 541 -43.16 -0.59 -148.10
CA ARG A 541 -44.14 -1.69 -148.24
C ARG A 541 -45.54 -1.19 -148.55
N LEU A 542 -46.02 -0.19 -147.81
CA LEU A 542 -47.38 0.37 -147.99
C LEU A 542 -47.60 1.01 -149.38
N ARG A 543 -46.53 1.39 -150.09
CA ARG A 543 -46.59 1.87 -151.49
C ARG A 543 -46.54 0.71 -152.47
N GLU A 544 -45.70 -0.29 -152.21
CA GLU A 544 -45.53 -1.49 -153.04
C GLU A 544 -46.80 -2.34 -153.05
N GLU A 545 -47.41 -2.60 -151.89
CA GLU A 545 -48.70 -3.30 -151.75
C GLU A 545 -49.81 -2.60 -152.56
N LYS A 546 -49.86 -1.26 -152.49
CA LYS A 546 -50.84 -0.45 -153.22
C LYS A 546 -50.64 -0.49 -154.74
N LEU A 547 -49.39 -0.56 -155.21
CA LEU A 547 -49.05 -0.76 -156.62
C LEU A 547 -49.36 -2.19 -157.10
N GLN A 548 -49.01 -3.20 -156.30
CA GLN A 548 -49.30 -4.60 -156.59
C GLN A 548 -50.81 -4.84 -156.72
N MET A 549 -51.63 -4.27 -155.83
CA MET A 549 -53.09 -4.43 -155.89
C MET A 549 -53.70 -3.79 -157.15
N GLN A 550 -53.18 -2.64 -157.61
CA GLN A 550 -53.58 -2.08 -158.91
C GLN A 550 -53.17 -2.99 -160.09
N LYS A 551 -51.97 -3.59 -160.05
CA LYS A 551 -51.48 -4.51 -161.09
C LYS A 551 -52.33 -5.77 -161.16
N ILE A 552 -52.66 -6.39 -160.03
CA ILE A 552 -53.54 -7.55 -159.94
C ILE A 552 -54.91 -7.23 -160.55
N LEU A 553 -55.51 -6.09 -160.23
CA LEU A 553 -56.79 -5.66 -160.83
C LEU A 553 -56.72 -5.40 -162.34
N GLN A 554 -55.55 -5.06 -162.90
CA GLN A 554 -55.36 -4.97 -164.36
C GLN A 554 -55.18 -6.36 -164.99
N GLU A 555 -54.34 -7.22 -164.41
CA GLU A 555 -54.08 -8.57 -164.90
C GLU A 555 -55.34 -9.45 -164.85
N GLU A 556 -56.13 -9.36 -163.78
CA GLU A 556 -57.39 -10.09 -163.61
C GLU A 556 -58.45 -9.67 -164.65
N ARG A 557 -58.51 -8.37 -165.01
CA ARG A 557 -59.33 -7.89 -166.13
C ARG A 557 -58.87 -8.47 -167.47
N LEU A 558 -57.56 -8.55 -167.69
CA LEU A 558 -56.94 -9.13 -168.89
C LEU A 558 -57.18 -10.64 -168.99
N GLN A 559 -57.01 -11.39 -167.90
CA GLN A 559 -57.31 -12.83 -167.83
C GLN A 559 -58.80 -13.09 -168.03
N ARG A 560 -59.69 -12.35 -167.36
CA ARG A 560 -61.16 -12.46 -167.52
C ARG A 560 -61.64 -12.02 -168.92
N ALA A 561 -60.82 -11.32 -169.71
CA ALA A 561 -61.06 -11.13 -171.13
C ALA A 561 -60.58 -12.34 -171.96
N ARG A 562 -59.34 -12.80 -171.77
CA ARG A 562 -58.76 -13.96 -172.48
C ARG A 562 -59.59 -15.24 -172.30
N ALA A 563 -60.01 -15.54 -171.07
CA ALA A 563 -60.83 -16.72 -170.76
C ALA A 563 -62.19 -16.72 -171.49
N ARG A 564 -62.78 -15.54 -171.73
CA ARG A 564 -64.02 -15.42 -172.53
C ARG A 564 -63.77 -15.60 -174.03
N ALA A 565 -62.59 -15.26 -174.54
CA ALA A 565 -62.21 -15.51 -175.93
C ALA A 565 -61.84 -16.98 -176.21
N GLN A 566 -61.39 -17.72 -175.19
CA GLN A 566 -60.99 -19.13 -175.28
C GLN A 566 -62.11 -20.14 -174.92
N ALA A 567 -63.27 -19.67 -174.45
CA ALA A 567 -64.37 -20.55 -174.03
C ALA A 567 -65.03 -21.26 -175.22
N GLU A 568 -64.83 -22.58 -175.31
CA GLU A 568 -65.24 -23.40 -176.46
C GLU A 568 -66.77 -23.57 -176.57
N ILE A 569 -67.33 -23.20 -177.75
CA ILE A 569 -68.78 -23.10 -177.97
C ILE A 569 -69.43 -24.48 -178.17
N LYS A 570 -69.74 -25.17 -177.07
CA LYS A 570 -70.38 -26.50 -177.08
C LYS A 570 -71.91 -26.43 -177.25
N LYS A 571 -72.36 -26.62 -178.49
CA LYS A 571 -73.77 -26.73 -178.88
C LYS A 571 -74.44 -27.96 -178.23
N LYS A 572 -75.66 -27.82 -177.72
CA LYS A 572 -76.55 -28.95 -177.35
C LYS A 572 -77.82 -28.94 -178.22
N ARG A 573 -78.37 -30.12 -178.49
CA ARG A 573 -79.68 -30.34 -179.12
C ARG A 573 -80.66 -30.90 -178.08
N GLY A 574 -81.95 -30.60 -178.25
CA GLY A 574 -83.04 -31.07 -177.36
C GLY A 574 -83.60 -29.98 -176.44
N ARG A 575 -84.83 -30.18 -175.95
CA ARG A 575 -85.45 -29.35 -174.91
C ARG A 575 -85.02 -29.83 -173.51
N THR A 576 -84.80 -28.89 -172.59
CA THR A 576 -84.45 -29.15 -171.19
C THR A 576 -85.66 -29.00 -170.28
N LEU A 577 -85.67 -29.68 -169.13
CA LEU A 577 -86.72 -29.57 -168.10
C LEU A 577 -86.83 -28.15 -167.50
N VAL A 578 -88.00 -27.87 -166.92
CA VAL A 578 -88.33 -26.60 -166.24
C VAL A 578 -88.39 -26.82 -164.73
N CYS A 579 -87.70 -25.97 -163.97
CA CYS A 579 -87.96 -25.77 -162.54
C CYS A 579 -88.84 -24.54 -162.36
N ARG A 580 -89.86 -24.59 -161.47
CA ARG A 580 -90.66 -23.41 -161.14
C ARG A 580 -89.83 -22.47 -160.26
N SER A 581 -89.70 -21.22 -160.69
CA SER A 581 -88.72 -20.26 -160.16
C SER A 581 -89.36 -19.09 -159.40
N GLN A 582 -88.59 -18.55 -158.46
CA GLN A 582 -89.02 -17.58 -157.43
C GLN A 582 -89.27 -16.16 -157.98
N PRO A 583 -90.09 -15.33 -157.30
CA PRO A 583 -90.27 -13.92 -157.65
C PRO A 583 -88.97 -13.12 -157.42
N PRO A 584 -88.58 -12.21 -158.35
CA PRO A 584 -87.52 -11.24 -158.10
C PRO A 584 -87.95 -10.23 -157.02
N VAL A 585 -87.61 -10.51 -155.77
CA VAL A 585 -87.76 -9.56 -154.65
C VAL A 585 -86.93 -8.30 -154.92
N HIS A 586 -87.41 -7.16 -154.42
CA HIS A 586 -86.65 -5.90 -154.41
C HIS A 586 -85.22 -6.14 -153.90
N ARG A 587 -84.20 -5.58 -154.57
CA ARG A 587 -82.81 -5.64 -154.08
C ARG A 587 -82.62 -4.72 -152.87
N ILE A 588 -83.11 -5.17 -151.71
CA ILE A 588 -82.72 -4.65 -150.40
C ILE A 588 -81.23 -4.98 -150.21
N LYS A 589 -80.47 -4.02 -149.66
CA LYS A 589 -79.04 -4.20 -149.40
C LYS A 589 -78.82 -5.08 -148.16
N GLN A 590 -78.52 -6.35 -148.39
CA GLN A 590 -77.79 -7.22 -147.45
C GLN A 590 -76.71 -7.95 -148.29
N GLU A 591 -75.45 -8.03 -147.88
CA GLU A 591 -74.81 -7.53 -146.66
C GLU A 591 -73.35 -7.16 -146.93
N SER A 592 -72.77 -6.35 -146.05
CA SER A 592 -71.33 -6.38 -145.77
C SER A 592 -71.15 -6.04 -144.31
N GLU A 593 -70.84 -7.04 -143.49
CA GLU A 593 -70.51 -6.84 -142.08
C GLU A 593 -69.30 -5.91 -141.98
N HIS A 594 -69.53 -4.73 -141.42
CA HIS A 594 -68.47 -3.89 -140.85
C HIS A 594 -68.81 -3.64 -139.38
N THR A 595 -69.01 -4.75 -138.65
CA THR A 595 -68.87 -4.78 -137.20
C THR A 595 -67.48 -4.27 -136.86
N LEU A 596 -67.45 -3.13 -136.16
CA LEU A 596 -66.24 -2.59 -135.58
C LEU A 596 -65.75 -3.60 -134.54
N MET A 597 -64.63 -4.26 -134.80
CA MET A 597 -63.89 -4.98 -133.77
C MET A 597 -63.25 -3.94 -132.86
N ASP A 598 -63.52 -4.02 -131.56
CA ASP A 598 -62.97 -3.09 -130.58
C ASP A 598 -61.44 -3.19 -130.55
N LYS A 599 -60.76 -2.06 -130.77
CA LYS A 599 -59.29 -1.95 -130.78
C LYS A 599 -58.67 -2.48 -129.48
N GLU A 600 -59.38 -2.32 -128.37
CA GLU A 600 -59.02 -2.81 -127.04
C GLU A 600 -58.68 -4.32 -127.02
N LYS A 601 -59.30 -5.12 -127.89
CA LYS A 601 -59.02 -6.58 -127.98
C LYS A 601 -57.82 -6.91 -128.86
N GLU A 602 -57.49 -6.04 -129.82
CA GLU A 602 -56.30 -6.18 -130.66
C GLU A 602 -55.04 -5.74 -129.89
N GLU A 603 -55.15 -4.65 -129.11
CA GLU A 603 -54.10 -4.15 -128.21
C GLU A 603 -53.81 -5.14 -127.06
N LEU A 604 -54.82 -5.78 -126.47
CA LEU A 604 -54.61 -6.76 -125.38
C LEU A 604 -53.88 -8.04 -125.85
N LEU A 605 -54.10 -8.48 -127.09
CA LEU A 605 -53.39 -9.63 -127.69
C LEU A 605 -51.95 -9.28 -128.08
N PHE A 606 -51.67 -8.03 -128.44
CA PHE A 606 -50.33 -7.56 -128.81
C PHE A 606 -49.39 -7.38 -127.60
N PHE A 607 -49.90 -7.28 -126.38
CA PHE A 607 -49.11 -7.11 -125.16
C PHE A 607 -48.92 -8.36 -124.29
N PHE A 608 -49.61 -9.47 -124.61
CA PHE A 608 -49.56 -10.71 -123.84
C PHE A 608 -49.30 -11.98 -124.70
N THR A 609 -48.59 -11.79 -125.82
CA THR A 609 -48.00 -12.87 -126.64
C THR A 609 -46.56 -12.54 -126.98
#